data_AF-A0A1F7RRW7-F1
#
_entry.id   AF-A0A1F7RRW7-F1
#
_cell.length_a   1.000
_cell.length_b   1.000
_cell.length_c   1.000
_cell.angle_alpha   90.00
_cell.angle_beta   90.00
_cell.angle_gamma   90.00
#
_symmetry.space_group_name_H-M   'P 1'
#
loop_
_entity.id
_entity.type
_entity.pdbx_description
1 polymer ?
#
loop_
_entity_poly.entity_id
_entity_poly.type
_entity_poly.pdbx_seq_one_letter_code
_entity_poly.pdbx_strand_id
1 'polypeptide(L)'
;MAKTRLNISFDEDLASFIRVYAQENRTTAADVITQFILSLKRQSTVDIMDIIITNPDFQKALIQVQSRLRDGSAKWYTFEEVFGE
;
A
#
# COMPACT_ATOMS: atom_id res chain seq x y z
N MET A 1 0.96 -4.38 15.66
CA MET A 1 -0.16 -3.82 14.87
C MET A 1 -1.44 -3.94 15.69
N ALA A 2 -2.19 -2.86 15.83
CA ALA A 2 -3.51 -2.90 16.47
C ALA A 2 -4.46 -3.75 15.61
N LYS A 3 -5.15 -4.73 16.22
CA LYS A 3 -6.15 -5.56 15.55
C LYS A 3 -7.53 -4.96 15.81
N THR A 4 -8.27 -4.67 14.74
CA THR A 4 -9.67 -4.22 14.81
C THR A 4 -10.58 -5.38 14.43
N ARG A 5 -11.70 -5.54 15.15
CA ARG A 5 -12.71 -6.56 14.81
C ARG A 5 -13.59 -6.08 13.67
N LEU A 6 -13.84 -6.97 12.72
CA LEU A 6 -14.79 -6.79 11.63
C LEU A 6 -15.79 -7.95 11.69
N ASN A 7 -17.08 -7.62 11.82
CA ASN A 7 -18.15 -8.62 11.80
C ASN A 7 -18.73 -8.70 10.39
N ILE A 8 -18.67 -9.89 9.78
CA ILE A 8 -19.13 -10.14 8.42
C ILE A 8 -20.06 -11.34 8.44
N SER A 9 -21.23 -11.21 7.82
CA SER A 9 -22.12 -12.32 7.57
C SER A 9 -21.78 -12.95 6.22
N PHE A 10 -21.69 -14.27 6.18
CA PHE A 10 -21.54 -15.05 4.97
C PHE A 10 -22.77 -15.94 4.79
N ASP A 11 -23.05 -16.29 3.54
CA ASP A 11 -23.91 -17.43 3.25
C ASP A 11 -23.35 -18.71 3.91
N GLU A 12 -24.23 -19.63 4.30
CA GLU A 12 -23.86 -20.84 5.05
C GLU A 12 -22.91 -21.75 4.26
N ASP A 13 -23.12 -21.88 2.95
CA ASP A 13 -22.28 -22.71 2.09
C ASP A 13 -20.88 -22.10 1.97
N LEU A 14 -20.79 -20.78 1.82
CA LEU A 14 -19.52 -20.06 1.75
C LEU A 14 -18.77 -20.10 3.09
N ALA A 15 -19.48 -19.99 4.21
CA ALA A 15 -18.91 -20.10 5.55
C ALA A 15 -18.35 -21.52 5.80
N SER A 16 -19.04 -22.53 5.30
CA SER A 16 -18.60 -23.92 5.37
C SER A 16 -17.37 -24.16 4.48
N PHE A 17 -17.42 -23.66 3.25
CA PHE A 17 -16.32 -23.76 2.29
C PHE A 17 -15.02 -23.13 2.82
N ILE A 18 -15.08 -21.87 3.28
CA ILE A 18 -13.86 -21.15 3.72
C ILE A 18 -13.21 -21.81 4.94
N ARG A 19 -14.00 -22.48 5.79
CA ARG A 19 -13.46 -23.24 6.94
C ARG A 19 -12.68 -24.46 6.47
N VAL A 20 -13.24 -25.24 5.55
CA VAL A 20 -12.56 -26.43 4.98
C VAL A 20 -11.29 -25.99 4.25
N TYR A 21 -11.40 -25.00 3.36
CA TYR A 21 -10.26 -24.44 2.64
C TYR A 21 -9.15 -23.96 3.60
N ALA A 22 -9.51 -23.22 4.64
CA ALA A 22 -8.54 -22.71 5.60
C ALA A 22 -7.83 -23.87 6.33
N GLN A 23 -8.55 -24.91 6.72
CA GLN A 23 -8.00 -26.08 7.38
C GLN A 23 -7.02 -26.84 6.47
N GLU A 24 -7.39 -27.09 5.22
CA GLU A 24 -6.53 -27.78 4.24
C GLU A 24 -5.23 -27.02 3.98
N ASN A 25 -5.30 -25.69 3.97
CA ASN A 25 -4.16 -24.81 3.71
C ASN A 25 -3.44 -24.34 4.99
N ARG A 26 -3.75 -24.93 6.16
CA ARG A 26 -3.15 -24.59 7.47
C ARG A 26 -3.18 -23.09 7.77
N THR A 27 -4.30 -22.45 7.45
CA THR A 27 -4.54 -21.03 7.63
C THR A 27 -5.88 -20.81 8.35
N THR A 28 -6.33 -19.56 8.47
CA THR A 28 -7.63 -19.21 9.06
C THR A 28 -8.48 -18.44 8.06
N ALA A 29 -9.80 -18.50 8.21
CA ALA A 29 -10.70 -17.67 7.39
C ALA A 29 -10.37 -16.17 7.54
N ALA A 30 -9.96 -15.74 8.73
CA ALA A 30 -9.51 -14.37 8.97
C ALA A 30 -8.25 -14.02 8.15
N ASP A 31 -7.29 -14.93 8.04
CA ASP A 31 -6.08 -14.71 7.24
C ASP A 31 -6.40 -14.64 5.75
N VAL A 32 -7.27 -15.52 5.25
CA VAL A 32 -7.74 -15.50 3.86
C VAL A 32 -8.41 -14.17 3.53
N ILE A 33 -9.36 -13.73 4.37
CA ILE A 33 -10.05 -12.44 4.22
C ILE A 33 -9.04 -11.29 4.30
N THR A 34 -8.08 -11.36 5.22
CA THR A 34 -7.04 -10.34 5.36
C THR A 34 -6.21 -10.23 4.08
N GLN A 35 -5.77 -11.35 3.50
CA GLN A 35 -4.98 -11.34 2.26
C GLN A 35 -5.79 -10.85 1.06
N PHE A 36 -7.07 -11.20 0.99
CA PHE A 36 -7.97 -10.67 -0.03
C PHE A 36 -8.08 -9.14 0.06
N ILE A 37 -8.38 -8.62 1.25
CA ILE A 37 -8.49 -7.16 1.48
C ILE A 37 -7.16 -6.45 1.23
N LEU A 38 -6.03 -7.06 1.63
CA LEU A 38 -4.70 -6.51 1.34
C LEU A 38 -4.43 -6.43 -0.16
N SER A 39 -4.85 -7.43 -0.92
CA SER A 39 -4.72 -7.43 -2.38
C SER A 39 -5.52 -6.28 -3.01
N LEU A 40 -6.76 -6.06 -2.56
CA LEU A 40 -7.59 -4.94 -3.02
C LEU A 40 -6.95 -3.58 -2.69
N LYS A 41 -6.46 -3.41 -1.45
CA LYS A 41 -5.77 -2.18 -1.03
C LYS A 41 -4.52 -1.91 -1.87
N ARG A 42 -3.76 -2.96 -2.19
CA ARG A 42 -2.55 -2.83 -3.02
C ARG A 42 -2.92 -2.39 -4.44
N GLN A 43 -3.93 -2.99 -5.05
CA GLN A 43 -4.40 -2.57 -6.38
C GLN A 43 -4.79 -1.09 -6.40
N SER A 44 -5.62 -0.65 -5.45
CA SER A 44 -6.01 0.77 -5.39
C SER A 44 -4.83 1.72 -5.15
N THR A 45 -3.76 1.23 -4.52
CA THR A 45 -2.53 2.02 -4.29
C THR A 45 -1.64 2.05 -5.53
N VAL A 46 -1.59 0.96 -6.31
CA VAL A 46 -0.87 0.89 -7.59
C VAL A 46 -1.47 1.88 -8.58
N ASP A 47 -2.81 1.94 -8.69
CA ASP A 47 -3.49 2.92 -9.55
C ASP A 47 -3.11 4.37 -9.20
N ILE A 48 -2.98 4.68 -7.90
CA ILE A 48 -2.54 6.00 -7.44
C ILE A 48 -1.07 6.25 -7.79
N MET A 49 -0.19 5.26 -7.62
CA MET A 49 1.21 5.39 -8.01
C MET A 49 1.38 5.62 -9.51
N ASP A 50 0.60 4.92 -10.33
CA ASP A 50 0.63 5.09 -11.78
C ASP A 50 0.21 6.51 -12.17
N ILE A 51 -0.80 7.09 -11.52
CA ILE A 51 -1.18 8.49 -11.70
C ILE A 51 -0.03 9.45 -11.33
N ILE A 52 0.66 9.20 -10.22
CA ILE A 52 1.77 10.05 -9.77
C ILE A 52 2.97 9.94 -10.71
N ILE A 53 3.35 8.73 -11.11
CA ILE A 53 4.52 8.48 -11.97
C ILE A 53 4.28 8.99 -13.41
N THR A 54 3.05 8.91 -13.91
CA THR A 54 2.69 9.44 -15.24
C THR A 54 2.49 10.95 -15.26
N ASN A 55 2.48 11.62 -14.10
CA ASN A 55 2.39 13.08 -14.03
C ASN A 55 3.68 13.73 -14.61
N PRO A 56 3.59 14.54 -15.68
CA PRO A 56 4.77 15.16 -16.30
C PRO A 56 5.56 16.08 -15.37
N ASP A 57 4.90 16.76 -14.44
CA ASP A 57 5.56 17.66 -13.50
C ASP A 57 6.31 16.88 -12.42
N PHE A 58 5.75 15.76 -11.98
CA PHE A 58 6.45 14.82 -11.11
C PHE A 58 7.70 14.25 -11.81
N GLN A 59 7.57 13.82 -13.06
CA GLN A 59 8.70 13.30 -13.85
C GLN A 59 9.80 14.35 -14.02
N LYS A 60 9.45 15.61 -14.34
CA LYS A 60 10.39 16.72 -14.43
C LYS A 60 11.10 16.98 -13.11
N ALA A 61 10.35 17.04 -11.99
CA ALA A 61 10.92 17.25 -10.67
C ALA A 61 11.90 16.13 -10.29
N LEU A 62 11.54 14.88 -10.58
CA LEU A 62 12.38 13.71 -10.33
C LEU A 62 13.71 13.80 -11.10
N ILE A 63 13.66 14.12 -12.40
CA ILE A 63 14.86 14.29 -13.24
C ILE A 63 15.74 15.42 -12.70
N GLN A 64 15.14 16.55 -12.30
CA GLN A 64 15.89 17.67 -11.73
C GLN A 64 16.59 17.28 -10.42
N VAL A 65 15.91 16.59 -9.52
CA VAL A 65 16.51 16.09 -8.27
C VAL A 65 17.63 15.10 -8.57
N GLN A 66 17.41 14.15 -9.49
CA GLN A 66 18.43 13.18 -9.87
C GLN A 66 19.68 13.85 -10.46
N SER A 67 19.51 14.88 -11.30
CA SER A 67 20.63 15.67 -11.83
C SER A 67 21.43 16.29 -10.69
N ARG A 68 20.76 16.99 -9.77
CA ARG A 68 21.41 17.68 -8.64
C ARG A 68 22.16 16.72 -7.71
N LEU A 69 21.63 15.51 -7.53
CA LEU A 69 22.31 14.47 -6.76
C LEU A 69 23.55 13.95 -7.49
N ARG A 70 23.49 13.78 -8.82
CA ARG A 70 24.62 13.30 -9.63
C ARG A 70 25.75 14.32 -9.76
N ASP A 71 25.40 15.59 -9.93
CA ASP A 71 26.39 16.67 -10.08
C ASP A 71 26.87 17.24 -8.74
N GLY A 72 26.32 16.76 -7.62
CA GLY A 72 26.72 17.16 -6.27
C GLY A 72 26.20 18.53 -5.82
N SER A 73 25.31 19.17 -6.58
CA SER A 73 24.69 20.45 -6.23
C SER A 73 23.51 20.34 -5.26
N ALA A 74 23.09 19.13 -4.91
CA ALA A 74 22.02 18.89 -3.96
C ALA A 74 22.37 19.42 -2.55
N LYS A 75 21.44 20.18 -1.97
CA LYS A 75 21.51 20.66 -0.59
C LYS A 75 20.53 19.87 0.28
N TRP A 76 21.01 19.45 1.44
CA TRP A 76 20.19 18.83 2.46
C TRP A 76 19.75 19.89 3.46
N TYR A 77 18.48 19.84 3.84
CA TYR A 77 17.91 20.72 4.84
C TYR A 77 17.28 19.85 5.93
N THR A 78 17.36 20.30 7.16
CA THR A 78 16.62 19.75 8.30
C THR A 78 15.13 20.08 8.17
N PHE A 79 14.30 19.36 8.90
CA PHE A 79 12.85 19.61 8.90
C PHE A 79 12.52 21.05 9.30
N GLU A 80 13.18 21.57 10.33
CA GLU A 80 12.98 22.92 10.85
C GLU A 80 13.42 24.00 9.86
N GLU A 81 14.49 23.78 9.09
CA GLU A 81 14.91 24.71 8.04
C GLU A 81 13.93 24.81 6.86
N VAL A 82 13.11 23.78 6.63
CA VAL A 82 12.14 23.75 5.50
C VAL A 82 10.73 24.12 5.95
N PHE A 83 10.36 23.76 7.18
CA PHE A 83 8.98 23.83 7.68
C PHE A 83 8.84 24.55 9.03
N GLY A 84 9.93 25.03 9.62
CA GLY A 84 9.86 25.99 10.72
C GLY A 84 9.33 27.34 10.25
N GLU A 85 8.67 28.08 11.15
CA GLU A 85 8.12 29.42 10.85
C GLU A 85 9.17 30.43 10.37
#